data_AF-A0A2T2ZAY9-F1
#
_entry.id   AF-A0A2T2ZAY9-F1
#
_cell.length_a   1.000
_cell.length_b   1.000
_cell.length_c   1.000
_cell.angle_alpha   90.00
_cell.angle_beta   90.00
_cell.angle_gamma   90.00
#
_symmetry.space_group_name_H-M   'P 1'
#
loop_
_entity.id
_entity.type
_entity.pdbx_description
1 polymer ?
#
loop_
_entity_poly.entity_id
_entity_poly.type
_entity_poly.pdbx_seq_one_letter_code
_entity_poly.pdbx_strand_id
1 'polypeptide(L)' 'MTCWTTISGVSGNSDNHADIPADYLLHSSVAIRRGANYSLRSRCDFKVMTDTGPTPSNVVTAIDFSA' A
#
# COMPACT_ATOMS: atom_id res chain seq x y z
N MET A 1 0.42 -11.74 5.88
CA MET A 1 -0.12 -10.74 4.94
C MET A 1 1.01 -9.81 4.60
N THR A 2 1.12 -9.34 3.36
CA THR A 2 2.18 -8.40 2.96
C THR A 2 1.52 -7.19 2.32
N CYS A 3 1.86 -5.99 2.79
CA CYS A 3 1.40 -4.76 2.16
C CYS A 3 2.59 -3.85 1.87
N TRP A 4 2.48 -3.10 0.77
CA TRP A 4 3.42 -2.07 0.42
C TRP A 4 2.69 -0.84 -0.08
N THR A 5 3.27 0.32 0.21
CA THR A 5 2.85 1.62 -0.32
C THR A 5 4.04 2.29 -0.97
N THR A 6 3.83 2.81 -2.18
CA THR A 6 4.82 3.56 -2.94
C THR A 6 4.23 4.92 -3.32
N ILE A 7 5.01 5.98 -3.14
CA ILE A 7 4.65 7.33 -3.54
C ILE A 7 5.61 7.79 -4.64
N SER A 8 5.13 7.75 -5.88
CA SER A 8 5.88 8.24 -7.04
C SER A 8 5.97 9.77 -6.99
N GLY A 9 7.17 10.30 -7.24
CA GLY A 9 7.46 11.74 -7.14
C GLY A 9 8.17 12.14 -5.84
N VAL A 10 8.32 11.22 -4.88
CA VAL A 10 9.20 11.37 -3.71
C VAL A 10 10.35 10.36 -3.81
N SER A 11 11.59 10.84 -3.95
CA SER A 11 12.76 9.95 -4.04
C SER A 11 12.93 9.15 -2.74
N GLY A 12 13.00 7.82 -2.85
CA GLY A 12 13.36 6.95 -1.74
C GLY A 12 12.25 6.63 -0.74
N ASN A 13 10.99 7.03 -0.98
CA ASN A 13 9.89 6.65 -0.10
C ASN A 13 9.16 5.40 -0.59
N SER A 14 9.38 4.29 0.13
CA SER A 14 8.68 3.03 -0.02
C SER A 14 8.42 2.47 1.37
N ASP A 15 7.15 2.44 1.78
CA ASP A 15 6.76 1.87 3.07
C ASP A 15 6.34 0.41 2.84
N ASN A 16 7.15 -0.53 3.29
CA ASN A 16 6.96 -1.97 3.07
C ASN A 16 6.94 -2.68 4.43
N HIS A 17 5.85 -3.38 4.71
CA HIS A 17 5.67 -4.13 5.95
C HIS A 17 5.38 -5.60 5.61
N ALA A 18 6.30 -6.47 5.99
CA ALA A 18 6.08 -7.91 6.01
C ALA A 18 5.36 -8.31 7.31
N ASP A 19 4.59 -9.41 7.25
CA ASP A 19 3.99 -10.07 8.42
C ASP A 19 3.07 -9.18 9.27
N ILE A 20 2.30 -8.33 8.59
CA ILE A 20 1.42 -7.37 9.25
C ILE A 20 0.27 -8.08 9.98
N PRO A 21 0.00 -7.75 11.26
CA PRO A 21 -1.15 -8.28 12.00
C PRO A 21 -2.49 -7.93 11.35
N ALA A 22 -3.53 -8.72 11.68
CA ALA A 22 -4.86 -8.57 11.10
C ALA A 22 -5.54 -7.22 11.40
N ASP A 23 -5.13 -6.53 12.46
CA ASP A 23 -5.64 -5.25 12.95
C ASP A 23 -4.70 -4.06 12.67
N TYR A 24 -3.66 -4.25 11.86
CA TYR A 24 -2.72 -3.19 11.56
C TYR A 24 -3.25 -2.21 10.52
N LEU A 25 -3.27 -0.93 10.88
CA LEU A 25 -3.52 0.18 9.97
C LEU A 25 -2.19 0.72 9.45
N LEU A 26 -1.95 0.58 8.14
CA LEU A 26 -0.80 1.18 7.49
C LEU A 26 -0.96 2.71 7.46
N HIS A 27 -0.22 3.40 8.33
CA HIS A 27 -0.13 4.86 8.33
C HIS A 27 1.26 5.29 7.85
N SER A 28 1.34 5.78 6.61
CA SER A 28 2.55 6.40 6.08
C SER A 28 2.35 7.91 6.00
N SER A 29 3.29 8.69 6.55
CA SER A 29 3.33 10.15 6.40
C SER A 29 4.59 10.56 5.65
N VAL A 30 4.46 11.43 4.66
CA VAL A 30 5.59 11.92 3.86
C VAL A 30 5.49 13.43 3.65
N ALA A 31 6.65 14.11 3.65
CA ALA A 31 6.74 15.50 3.22
C ALA A 31 6.78 15.59 1.69
N ILE A 32 5.88 16.38 1.11
CA ILE A 32 5.77 16.63 -0.33
C ILE A 32 5.91 18.11 -0.65
N ARG A 33 6.27 18.43 -1.89
CA ARG A 33 6.35 19.82 -2.38
C ARG A 33 4.98 20.26 -2.86
N ARG A 34 4.57 21.47 -2.48
CA ARG A 34 3.34 22.10 -2.98
C ARG A 34 3.41 22.33 -4.50
N GLY A 35 2.29 22.13 -5.19
CA GLY A 35 2.14 22.35 -6.63
C GLY A 35 2.73 21.25 -7.51
N ALA A 36 3.25 20.17 -6.91
CA ALA A 36 3.68 18.98 -7.63
C ALA A 36 2.58 17.91 -7.63
N ASN A 37 2.57 17.10 -8.67
CA ASN A 37 1.68 15.95 -8.79
C ASN A 37 2.38 14.69 -8.28
N TYR A 38 1.64 13.88 -7.54
CA TYR A 38 2.10 12.64 -6.93
C TYR A 38 1.13 11.51 -7.25
N SER A 39 1.64 10.28 -7.21
CA SER A 39 0.83 9.08 -7.33
C SER A 39 1.13 8.18 -6.14
N LEU A 40 0.11 7.85 -5.36
CA LEU A 40 0.19 6.86 -4.29
C LEU A 40 -0.42 5.55 -4.78
N ARG A 41 0.35 4.47 -4.62
CA ARG A 41 -0.10 3.11 -4.89
C ARG A 41 0.14 2.25 -3.67
N SER A 42 -0.93 1.69 -3.14
CA SER A 42 -0.90 0.74 -2.04
C SER A 42 -1.45 -0.59 -2.52
N ARG A 43 -0.82 -1.69 -2.12
CA ARG A 43 -1.32 -3.04 -2.35
C ARG A 43 -1.09 -3.90 -1.13
N CYS A 44 -2.09 -4.71 -0.81
CA CYS A 44 -2.02 -5.74 0.21
C CYS A 44 -2.35 -7.09 -0.41
N ASP A 45 -1.43 -8.04 -0.32
CA ASP A 45 -1.64 -9.42 -0.72
C ASP A 45 -2.08 -10.27 0.48
N PHE A 46 -3.14 -11.05 0.29
CA PHE A 46 -3.69 -11.96 1.29
C PHE A 46 -4.15 -13.27 0.65
N LYS A 47 -4.51 -14.24 1.49
CA LYS A 47 -5.12 -15.50 1.06
C LYS A 47 -6.51 -15.58 1.65
N VAL A 48 -7.49 -15.88 0.81
CA VAL A 48 -8.86 -16.20 1.25
C VAL A 48 -8.93 -17.71 1.47
N MET A 49 -9.45 -18.12 2.62
CA MET A 49 -9.66 -19.53 2.93
C MET A 49 -11.07 -19.93 2.46
N THR A 50 -11.16 -20.90 1.55
CA THR A 50 -12.43 -21.50 1.09
C THR A 50 -12.45 -23.01 1.40
N ASP A 51 -13.55 -23.66 1.09
CA ASP A 51 -13.73 -25.12 1.14
C ASP A 51 -12.79 -25.89 0.19
N THR A 52 -12.29 -25.23 -0.87
CA THR A 52 -11.34 -25.79 -1.84
C THR A 52 -9.87 -25.48 -1.53
N GLY A 53 -9.59 -24.71 -0.47
CA GLY A 53 -8.23 -24.38 -0.01
C GLY A 53 -7.89 -22.89 -0.05
N PRO A 54 -6.62 -22.52 0.21
CA PRO A 54 -6.19 -21.12 0.20
C PRO A 54 -6.11 -20.56 -1.22
N THR A 55 -6.91 -19.52 -1.50
CA THR A 55 -6.90 -18.79 -2.77
C THR A 55 -6.16 -17.45 -2.61
N PRO A 56 -5.08 -17.18 -3.36
CA PRO A 56 -4.42 -15.87 -3.34
C PRO A 56 -5.34 -14.75 -3.81
N SER A 57 -5.30 -13.59 -3.15
CA SER A 57 -6.05 -12.39 -3.51
C SER A 57 -5.30 -11.12 -3.09
N ASN A 58 -5.79 -9.96 -3.51
CA ASN A 58 -5.22 -8.68 -3.15
C ASN A 58 -6.27 -7.56 -3.14
N VAL A 59 -5.95 -6.49 -2.41
CA VAL A 59 -6.61 -5.19 -2.53
C VAL A 59 -5.58 -4.17 -3.02
N VAL A 60 -6.00 -3.32 -3.94
CA VAL A 60 -5.16 -2.26 -4.51
C VAL A 60 -5.90 -0.93 -4.37
N THR A 61 -5.16 0.08 -3.90
CA THR A 61 -5.61 1.47 -3.93
C THR A 61 -4.59 2.27 -4.71
N ALA A 62 -5.06 3.04 -5.68
CA ALA A 62 -4.23 3.94 -6.46
C ALA A 62 -4.93 5.30 -6.54
N ILE A 63 -4.22 6.35 -6.15
CA ILE A 63 -4.70 7.74 -6.24
C ILE A 63 -3.62 8.62 -6.84
N ASP A 64 -4.02 9.55 -7.68
CA ASP A 64 -3.20 10.67 -8.09
C ASP A 64 -3.67 11.91 -7.33
N PHE A 65 -2.73 12.69 -6.80
CA PHE A 65 -3.03 13.83 -5.96
C PHE A 65 -2.00 14.95 -6.12
N SER A 66 -2.42 16.16 -5.77
CA SER A 66 -1.56 17.33 -5.65
C SER A 66 -1.82 18.01 -4.31
N ALA A 67 -0.82 18.74 -3.80
CA ALA A 67 -0.87 19.43 -2.51
C ALA A 67 -0.50 20.90 -2.64
#